data_AF-A0A7S4T4I5-F1
#
_entry.id   AF-A0A7S4T4I5-F1
#
_cell.length_a   1.000
_cell.length_b   1.000
_cell.length_c   1.000
_cell.angle_alpha   90.00
_cell.angle_beta   90.00
_cell.angle_gamma   90.00
#
_symmetry.space_group_name_H-M   'P 1'
#
loop_
_entity.id
_entity.type
_entity.pdbx_description
1 polymer ?
#
loop_
_entity_poly.entity_id
_entity_poly.type
_entity_poly.pdbx_seq_one_letter_code
_entity_poly.pdbx_strand_id
1 'polypeptide(L)'
;GQPTHRVPAAVPSFRPPLFRLLPANRCHWAPPMSVGASSVVLKRLAFLNRSGTLVKPLQYSQVKSCLDSLGEELALGVLGQLEESAATVPDPVEFVKAAAAEQAAAGPPAANRPAKRKAPGGGAGPHEGGAEDGIVAKRVRLLNGSGQLAQPIAYGRVRDALGSLGVAQAMTILKGLEDVAGEVSDPNAYIRTAVRGAGGSVLDEPFEDGEGEEQEAAQEQEGGEDPAEAAGQT
;
A
#
# COMPACT_ATOMS: atom_id res chain seq x y z
N GLY A 1 -41.19 59.87 -18.88
CA GLY A 1 -40.74 58.58 -18.31
C GLY A 1 -41.56 57.49 -18.95
N GLN A 2 -40.93 56.61 -19.73
CA GLN A 2 -41.62 55.50 -20.38
C GLN A 2 -41.40 54.20 -19.58
N PRO A 3 -42.43 53.35 -19.42
CA PRO A 3 -42.33 52.10 -18.68
C PRO A 3 -41.73 50.99 -19.55
N THR A 4 -40.66 50.36 -19.06
CA THR A 4 -40.04 49.19 -19.70
C THR A 4 -40.86 47.94 -19.42
N HIS A 5 -41.56 47.43 -20.44
CA HIS A 5 -42.20 46.11 -20.42
C HIS A 5 -41.14 45.00 -20.39
N ARG A 6 -41.16 44.18 -19.34
CA ARG A 6 -40.34 42.99 -19.15
C ARG A 6 -41.01 41.79 -19.84
N VAL A 7 -40.39 41.28 -20.90
CA VAL A 7 -40.85 40.07 -21.62
C VAL A 7 -40.35 38.82 -20.86
N PRO A 8 -41.20 37.82 -20.57
CA PRO A 8 -40.76 36.57 -19.96
C PRO A 8 -40.10 35.65 -21.01
N ALA A 9 -38.92 35.12 -20.67
CA ALA A 9 -38.20 34.15 -21.48
C ALA A 9 -38.90 32.78 -21.48
N ALA A 10 -39.20 32.28 -22.66
CA ALA A 10 -39.79 30.96 -22.89
C ALA A 10 -38.81 29.85 -22.49
N VAL A 11 -39.26 28.95 -21.62
CA VAL A 11 -38.52 27.75 -21.19
C VAL A 11 -38.62 26.66 -22.26
N PRO A 12 -37.51 26.10 -22.77
CA PRO A 12 -37.57 25.00 -23.73
C PRO A 12 -37.97 23.69 -23.04
N SER A 13 -39.11 23.11 -23.46
CA SER A 13 -39.53 21.76 -23.05
C SER A 13 -38.56 20.70 -23.59
N PHE A 14 -37.76 20.12 -22.69
CA PHE A 14 -36.92 18.96 -22.97
C PHE A 14 -37.79 17.69 -22.94
N ARG A 15 -38.15 17.16 -24.10
CA ARG A 15 -38.78 15.84 -24.23
C ARG A 15 -37.68 14.76 -24.24
N PRO A 16 -37.62 13.85 -23.26
CA PRO A 16 -36.67 12.74 -23.32
C PRO A 16 -37.10 11.75 -24.42
N PRO A 17 -36.15 11.16 -25.17
CA PRO A 17 -36.47 10.12 -26.14
C PRO A 17 -36.91 8.84 -25.41
N LEU A 18 -38.02 8.28 -25.89
CA LEU A 18 -38.50 6.95 -25.55
C LEU A 18 -37.43 5.91 -25.89
N PHE A 19 -36.77 5.36 -24.87
CA PHE A 19 -35.92 4.17 -25.02
C PHE A 19 -36.81 2.98 -25.39
N ARG A 20 -36.77 2.60 -26.67
CA ARG A 20 -37.30 1.34 -27.17
C ARG A 20 -36.55 0.18 -26.51
N LEU A 21 -37.31 -0.63 -25.77
CA LEU A 21 -36.94 -1.95 -25.29
C LEU A 21 -36.60 -2.83 -26.52
N LEU A 22 -35.32 -3.20 -26.68
CA LEU A 22 -34.91 -4.23 -27.63
C LEU A 22 -34.85 -5.61 -26.94
N PRO A 23 -35.18 -6.69 -27.66
CA PRO A 23 -35.28 -8.04 -27.12
C PRO A 23 -33.92 -8.63 -26.74
N ALA A 24 -33.95 -9.47 -25.70
CA ALA A 24 -32.84 -10.27 -25.20
C ALA A 24 -32.28 -11.18 -26.31
N ASN A 25 -31.22 -10.72 -26.96
CA ASN A 25 -30.50 -11.48 -27.96
C ASN A 25 -29.52 -12.43 -27.24
N ARG A 26 -29.85 -13.72 -27.24
CA ARG A 26 -28.94 -14.82 -26.89
C ARG A 26 -27.84 -14.88 -27.96
N CYS A 27 -26.77 -14.13 -27.75
CA CYS A 27 -25.52 -14.35 -28.46
C CYS A 27 -24.73 -15.45 -27.76
N HIS A 28 -24.95 -16.70 -28.15
CA HIS A 28 -23.97 -17.77 -27.97
C HIS A 28 -22.90 -17.64 -29.07
N TRP A 29 -22.16 -16.53 -29.04
CA TRP A 29 -20.89 -16.42 -29.74
C TRP A 29 -19.84 -16.78 -28.70
N ALA A 30 -19.32 -18.01 -28.76
CA ALA A 30 -18.06 -18.32 -28.09
C ALA A 30 -16.94 -17.76 -28.98
N PRO A 31 -16.30 -16.63 -28.62
CA PRO A 31 -15.10 -16.22 -29.33
C PRO A 31 -14.02 -17.27 -29.08
N PRO A 32 -13.18 -17.62 -30.07
CA PRO A 32 -11.87 -18.15 -29.74
C PRO A 32 -11.22 -17.09 -28.85
N MET A 33 -10.84 -17.46 -27.63
CA MET A 33 -10.19 -16.58 -26.68
C MET A 33 -8.78 -16.26 -27.20
N SER A 34 -8.71 -15.46 -28.25
CA SER A 34 -7.50 -14.75 -28.63
C SER A 34 -7.34 -13.70 -27.55
N VAL A 35 -6.45 -14.01 -26.60
CA VAL A 35 -5.96 -13.10 -25.57
C VAL A 35 -5.14 -12.01 -26.27
N GLY A 36 -5.81 -11.22 -27.10
CA GLY A 36 -5.18 -10.10 -27.79
C GLY A 36 -4.81 -9.06 -26.75
N ALA A 37 -3.60 -8.53 -26.87
CA ALA A 37 -3.07 -7.39 -26.14
C ALA A 37 -4.11 -6.56 -25.38
N SER A 38 -3.91 -6.52 -24.06
CA SER A 38 -4.88 -6.07 -23.08
C SER A 38 -5.39 -4.66 -23.32
N SER A 39 -6.66 -4.43 -23.01
CA SER A 39 -7.33 -3.12 -23.08
C SER A 39 -6.54 -2.00 -22.37
N VAL A 40 -5.74 -2.34 -21.36
CA VAL A 40 -4.90 -1.43 -20.60
C VAL A 40 -3.74 -0.87 -21.44
N VAL A 41 -3.06 -1.71 -22.23
CA VAL A 41 -1.94 -1.29 -23.09
C VAL A 41 -2.42 -0.29 -24.15
N LEU A 42 -3.56 -0.57 -24.78
CA LEU A 42 -4.19 0.32 -25.75
C LEU A 42 -4.59 1.67 -25.13
N LYS A 43 -5.16 1.66 -23.91
CA LYS A 43 -5.50 2.89 -23.18
C LYS A 43 -4.25 3.72 -22.87
N ARG A 44 -3.17 3.08 -22.43
CA ARG A 44 -1.91 3.78 -22.13
C ARG A 44 -1.29 4.37 -23.39
N LEU A 45 -1.29 3.63 -24.49
CA LEU A 45 -0.81 4.11 -25.79
C LEU A 45 -1.63 5.31 -26.31
N ALA A 46 -2.97 5.23 -26.22
CA ALA A 46 -3.84 6.33 -26.60
C ALA A 46 -3.62 7.57 -25.72
N PHE A 47 -3.34 7.38 -24.43
CA PHE A 47 -2.98 8.46 -23.51
C PHE A 47 -1.68 9.15 -23.94
N LEU A 48 -0.62 8.38 -24.25
CA LEU A 48 0.65 8.94 -24.74
C LEU A 48 0.46 9.77 -26.01
N ASN A 49 -0.30 9.25 -26.98
CA ASN A 49 -0.61 9.99 -28.21
C ASN A 49 -1.42 11.26 -27.97
N ARG A 50 -2.28 11.29 -26.93
CA ARG A 50 -3.06 12.49 -26.57
C ARG A 50 -2.25 13.51 -25.78
N SER A 51 -1.28 13.05 -24.97
CA SER A 51 -0.47 13.91 -24.11
C SER A 51 0.42 14.89 -24.89
N GLY A 52 0.75 14.55 -26.15
CA GLY A 52 1.61 15.39 -27.00
C GLY A 52 3.09 15.36 -26.63
N THR A 53 3.53 14.45 -25.75
CA THR A 53 4.94 14.31 -25.35
C THR A 53 5.80 13.66 -26.43
N LEU A 54 5.19 12.88 -27.34
CA LEU A 54 5.88 12.18 -28.41
C LEU A 54 6.09 13.09 -29.62
N VAL A 55 7.30 13.07 -30.18
CA VAL A 55 7.64 13.77 -31.44
C VAL A 55 6.79 13.26 -32.62
N LYS A 56 6.44 11.97 -32.62
CA LYS A 56 5.59 11.33 -33.63
C LYS A 56 4.50 10.48 -32.95
N PRO A 57 3.29 10.39 -33.51
CA PRO A 57 2.24 9.54 -32.97
C PRO A 57 2.63 8.06 -33.06
N LEU A 58 2.51 7.32 -31.95
CA LEU A 58 2.81 5.90 -31.88
C LEU A 58 1.65 5.10 -32.51
N GLN A 59 1.93 4.35 -33.57
CA GLN A 59 0.93 3.51 -34.23
C GLN A 59 0.89 2.11 -33.63
N TYR A 60 -0.24 1.75 -33.02
CA TYR A 60 -0.42 0.45 -32.38
C TYR A 60 -0.11 -0.74 -33.30
N SER A 61 -0.54 -0.69 -34.56
CA SER A 61 -0.33 -1.77 -35.53
C SER A 61 1.15 -2.13 -35.74
N GLN A 62 2.07 -1.18 -35.56
CA GLN A 62 3.50 -1.38 -35.77
C GLN A 62 4.21 -2.00 -34.55
N VAL A 63 3.68 -1.76 -33.35
CA VAL A 63 4.25 -2.24 -32.09
C VAL A 63 3.48 -3.42 -31.49
N LYS A 64 2.29 -3.72 -32.02
CA LYS A 64 1.40 -4.77 -31.48
C LYS A 64 2.11 -6.11 -31.35
N SER A 65 2.81 -6.60 -32.36
CA SER A 65 3.42 -7.94 -32.29
C SER A 65 4.50 -8.04 -31.22
N CYS A 66 5.28 -6.97 -31.02
CA CYS A 66 6.32 -6.91 -30.00
C CYS A 66 5.71 -6.87 -28.59
N LEU A 67 4.69 -6.03 -28.37
CA LEU A 67 4.03 -5.91 -27.07
C LEU A 67 3.22 -7.16 -26.69
N ASP A 68 2.57 -7.80 -27.66
CA ASP A 68 1.81 -9.04 -27.45
C ASP A 68 2.73 -10.20 -27.04
N SER A 69 3.95 -10.24 -27.60
CA SER A 69 4.96 -11.26 -27.27
C SER A 69 5.55 -11.12 -25.87
N LEU A 70 5.56 -9.90 -25.30
CA LEU A 70 6.10 -9.62 -23.96
C LEU A 70 5.10 -9.87 -22.83
N GLY A 71 3.80 -9.81 -23.13
CA GLY A 71 2.75 -9.78 -22.12
C GLY A 71 2.50 -8.38 -21.53
N GLU A 72 1.36 -8.24 -20.84
CA GLU A 72 0.82 -6.95 -20.41
C GLU A 72 1.77 -6.16 -19.48
N GLU A 73 2.33 -6.81 -18.46
CA GLU A 73 3.13 -6.14 -17.43
C GLU A 73 4.42 -5.52 -18.00
N LEU A 74 5.16 -6.30 -18.80
CA LEU A 74 6.37 -5.83 -19.47
C LEU A 74 6.06 -4.78 -20.53
N ALA A 75 4.96 -4.95 -21.28
CA ALA A 75 4.51 -3.95 -22.24
C ALA A 75 4.23 -2.59 -21.59
N LEU A 76 3.57 -2.58 -20.42
CA LEU A 76 3.34 -1.35 -19.66
C LEU A 76 4.64 -0.74 -19.13
N GLY A 77 5.59 -1.57 -18.69
CA GLY A 77 6.93 -1.12 -18.27
C GLY A 77 7.67 -0.39 -19.40
N VAL A 78 7.70 -0.98 -20.61
CA VAL A 78 8.31 -0.37 -21.80
C VAL A 78 7.62 0.95 -22.18
N LEU A 79 6.29 1.01 -22.12
CA LEU A 79 5.56 2.26 -22.38
C LEU A 79 5.84 3.35 -21.33
N GLY A 80 6.09 2.98 -20.07
CA GLY A 80 6.51 3.91 -19.02
C GLY A 80 7.91 4.47 -19.25
N GLN A 81 8.85 3.62 -19.68
CA GLN A 81 10.21 4.07 -20.05
C GLN A 81 10.18 5.01 -21.25
N LEU A 82 9.34 4.72 -22.25
CA LEU A 82 9.14 5.61 -23.40
C LEU A 82 8.62 6.98 -22.96
N GLU A 83 7.70 7.04 -22.01
CA GLU A 83 7.16 8.30 -21.48
C GLU A 83 8.23 9.17 -20.83
N GLU A 84 9.11 8.57 -20.03
CA GLU A 84 10.23 9.26 -19.38
C GLU A 84 11.25 9.78 -20.41
N SER A 85 11.48 9.01 -21.48
CA SER A 85 12.43 9.35 -22.54
C SER A 85 11.81 10.07 -23.76
N ALA A 86 10.51 10.37 -23.73
CA ALA A 86 9.73 10.80 -24.90
C ALA A 86 10.26 12.07 -25.56
N ALA A 87 10.80 13.00 -24.77
CA ALA A 87 11.35 14.27 -25.25
C ALA A 87 12.67 14.11 -26.02
N THR A 88 13.44 13.06 -25.73
CA THR A 88 14.77 12.82 -26.31
C THR A 88 14.70 11.88 -27.52
N VAL A 89 13.67 11.03 -27.57
CA VAL A 89 13.56 9.96 -28.58
C VAL A 89 12.94 10.51 -29.89
N PRO A 90 13.68 10.49 -31.01
CA PRO A 90 13.18 11.01 -32.29
C PRO A 90 12.18 10.08 -32.97
N ASP A 91 12.27 8.77 -32.73
CA ASP A 91 11.36 7.77 -33.26
C ASP A 91 10.85 6.81 -32.17
N PRO A 92 9.60 6.98 -31.70
CA PRO A 92 9.09 6.21 -30.58
C PRO A 92 8.77 4.76 -30.95
N VAL A 93 8.57 4.45 -32.25
CA VAL A 93 8.29 3.06 -32.69
C VAL A 93 9.56 2.22 -32.58
N GLU A 94 10.69 2.75 -33.06
CA GLU A 94 11.98 2.05 -32.97
C GLU A 94 12.43 1.88 -31.52
N PHE A 95 12.19 2.88 -30.66
CA PHE A 95 12.46 2.75 -29.23
C PHE A 95 11.66 1.59 -28.60
N VAL A 96 10.36 1.51 -28.86
CA VAL A 96 9.52 0.42 -28.31
C VAL A 96 9.97 -0.94 -28.82
N LYS A 97 10.35 -1.07 -30.10
CA LYS A 97 10.88 -2.34 -30.63
C LYS A 97 12.22 -2.72 -30.00
N ALA A 98 13.12 -1.76 -29.83
CA ALA A 98 14.43 -1.99 -29.22
C ALA A 98 14.30 -2.37 -27.74
N ALA A 99 13.53 -1.61 -26.97
CA ALA A 99 13.24 -1.92 -25.57
C ALA A 99 12.51 -3.26 -25.44
N ALA A 100 11.58 -3.57 -26.34
CA ALA A 100 10.90 -4.86 -26.33
C ALA A 100 11.84 -6.03 -26.64
N ALA A 101 12.74 -5.87 -27.61
CA ALA A 101 13.76 -6.86 -27.92
C ALA A 101 14.72 -7.06 -26.74
N GLU A 102 15.08 -5.98 -26.03
CA GLU A 102 15.90 -6.05 -24.82
C GLU A 102 15.19 -6.78 -23.69
N GLN A 103 13.92 -6.49 -23.42
CA GLN A 103 13.12 -7.20 -22.41
C GLN A 103 12.93 -8.68 -22.77
N ALA A 104 12.77 -9.01 -24.05
CA ALA A 104 12.71 -10.39 -24.51
C ALA A 104 14.06 -11.12 -24.34
N ALA A 105 15.18 -10.43 -24.57
CA ALA A 105 16.53 -10.97 -24.42
C ALA A 105 16.98 -11.08 -22.95
N ALA A 106 16.52 -10.15 -22.09
CA ALA A 106 16.76 -10.17 -20.65
C ALA A 106 16.10 -11.36 -19.94
N GLY A 107 15.26 -12.11 -20.66
CA GLY A 107 14.41 -13.15 -20.11
C GLY A 107 13.29 -12.55 -19.26
N PRO A 108 12.29 -13.36 -18.84
CA PRO A 108 11.32 -12.88 -17.87
C PRO A 108 12.12 -12.32 -16.68
N PRO A 109 11.90 -11.05 -16.26
CA PRO A 109 12.62 -10.49 -15.14
C PRO A 109 12.43 -11.49 -14.02
N ALA A 110 13.54 -12.08 -13.55
CA ALA A 110 13.52 -13.14 -12.56
C ALA A 110 12.83 -12.55 -11.33
N ALA A 111 11.51 -12.75 -11.27
CA ALA A 111 10.58 -11.92 -10.52
C ALA A 111 11.12 -11.77 -9.12
N ASN A 112 11.72 -10.61 -8.86
CA ASN A 112 12.43 -10.24 -7.63
C ASN A 112 12.57 -11.43 -6.68
N ARG A 113 13.36 -12.43 -7.06
CA ARG A 113 13.68 -13.52 -6.14
C ARG A 113 14.56 -12.81 -5.12
N PRO A 114 14.11 -12.58 -3.87
CA PRO A 114 14.99 -12.01 -2.88
C PRO A 114 16.22 -12.90 -2.88
N ALA A 115 17.37 -12.30 -3.16
CA ALA A 115 18.64 -13.01 -3.23
C ALA A 115 18.71 -13.90 -2.00
N LYS A 116 18.56 -15.21 -2.21
CA LYS A 116 18.54 -16.23 -1.17
C LYS A 116 19.96 -16.33 -0.65
N ARG A 117 20.35 -15.37 0.18
CA ARG A 117 21.35 -15.60 1.22
C ARG A 117 20.85 -16.85 1.93
N LYS A 118 21.65 -17.89 1.81
CA LYS A 118 21.47 -19.21 2.40
C LYS A 118 21.60 -19.04 3.92
N ALA A 119 20.56 -18.51 4.55
CA ALA A 119 20.30 -18.70 5.97
C ALA A 119 19.54 -20.04 6.09
N PRO A 120 20.08 -21.03 6.80
CA PRO A 120 19.31 -22.20 7.18
C PRO A 120 18.42 -21.82 8.36
N GLY A 121 17.09 -21.78 8.15
CA GLY A 121 16.14 -21.70 9.26
C GLY A 121 14.91 -20.85 8.96
N GLY A 122 13.73 -21.44 9.12
CA GLY A 122 12.46 -20.70 9.20
C GLY A 122 11.54 -20.88 8.00
N GLY A 123 11.05 -22.10 7.79
CA GLY A 123 9.90 -22.35 6.91
C GLY A 123 8.65 -21.67 7.48
N ALA A 124 8.24 -20.55 6.88
CA ALA A 124 6.88 -20.06 6.98
C ALA A 124 6.00 -20.99 6.13
N GLY A 125 5.37 -21.96 6.81
CA GLY A 125 4.33 -22.79 6.22
C GLY A 125 3.13 -21.95 5.77
N PRO A 126 2.21 -22.54 4.98
CA PRO A 126 0.93 -21.94 4.70
C PRO A 126 0.14 -21.86 6.01
N HIS A 127 0.29 -20.76 6.75
CA HIS A 127 -0.68 -20.42 7.77
C HIS A 127 -1.99 -20.14 7.04
N GLU A 128 -2.97 -21.00 7.27
CA GLU A 128 -4.39 -20.85 6.98
C GLU A 128 -4.95 -19.67 7.80
N GLY A 129 -4.33 -18.50 7.69
CA GLY A 129 -4.88 -17.23 8.15
C GLY A 129 -5.83 -16.75 7.07
N GLY A 130 -7.10 -16.56 7.44
CA GLY A 130 -8.16 -16.14 6.52
C GLY A 130 -7.74 -14.98 5.61
N ALA A 131 -8.34 -14.91 4.41
CA ALA A 131 -8.02 -13.89 3.40
C ALA A 131 -7.99 -12.44 3.96
N GLU A 132 -8.75 -12.21 5.04
CA GLU A 132 -8.85 -10.99 5.83
C GLU A 132 -7.52 -10.55 6.47
N ASP A 133 -6.79 -11.48 7.10
CA ASP A 133 -5.47 -11.26 7.70
C ASP A 133 -4.47 -10.77 6.64
N GLY A 134 -4.57 -11.30 5.41
CA GLY A 134 -3.66 -11.00 4.32
C GLY A 134 -3.72 -9.54 3.87
N ILE A 135 -4.89 -8.89 3.94
CA ILE A 135 -5.05 -7.49 3.52
C ILE A 135 -4.43 -6.56 4.57
N VAL A 136 -4.69 -6.82 5.85
CA VAL A 136 -4.13 -6.04 6.98
C VAL A 136 -2.60 -6.17 7.01
N ALA A 137 -2.06 -7.39 6.89
CA ALA A 137 -0.63 -7.63 6.84
C ALA A 137 0.07 -6.88 5.70
N LYS A 138 -0.54 -6.85 4.49
CA LYS A 138 -0.03 -6.08 3.36
C LYS A 138 0.00 -4.58 3.64
N ARG A 139 -1.04 -4.04 4.27
CA ARG A 139 -1.09 -2.61 4.62
C ARG A 139 -0.02 -2.23 5.65
N VAL A 140 0.16 -3.04 6.68
CA VAL A 140 1.24 -2.84 7.68
C VAL A 140 2.62 -2.89 7.02
N ARG A 141 2.84 -3.82 6.08
CA ARG A 141 4.10 -3.89 5.33
C ARG A 141 4.37 -2.63 4.51
N LEU A 142 3.34 -2.05 3.88
CA LEU A 142 3.48 -0.78 3.16
C LEU A 142 3.82 0.38 4.09
N LEU A 143 3.16 0.46 5.26
CA LEU A 143 3.47 1.49 6.27
C LEU A 143 4.91 1.40 6.76
N ASN A 144 5.39 0.19 7.06
CA ASN A 144 6.79 -0.04 7.44
C ASN A 144 7.78 0.34 6.33
N GLY A 145 7.40 0.21 5.06
CA GLY A 145 8.22 0.60 3.91
C GLY A 145 8.18 2.09 3.57
N SER A 146 7.21 2.84 4.09
CA SER A 146 7.05 4.28 3.78
C SER A 146 8.11 5.18 4.43
N GLY A 147 8.72 4.73 5.53
CA GLY A 147 9.66 5.52 6.32
C GLY A 147 9.02 6.63 7.15
N GLN A 148 7.69 6.70 7.24
CA GLN A 148 6.98 7.74 8.00
C GLN A 148 6.87 7.45 9.50
N LEU A 149 7.04 6.20 9.92
CA LEU A 149 6.90 5.77 11.31
C LEU A 149 8.24 5.90 12.05
N ALA A 150 8.20 6.33 13.31
CA ALA A 150 9.37 6.37 14.18
C ALA A 150 10.00 4.97 14.38
N GLN A 151 9.18 3.93 14.40
CA GLN A 151 9.59 2.53 14.55
C GLN A 151 8.75 1.62 13.65
N PRO A 152 9.31 0.48 13.18
CA PRO A 152 8.53 -0.49 12.40
C PRO A 152 7.47 -1.19 13.28
N ILE A 153 6.28 -1.41 12.71
CA ILE A 153 5.19 -2.14 13.36
C ILE A 153 5.52 -3.64 13.33
N ALA A 154 5.48 -4.29 14.50
CA ALA A 154 5.66 -5.72 14.65
C ALA A 154 4.31 -6.43 14.44
N TYR A 155 3.98 -6.79 13.19
CA TYR A 155 2.67 -7.37 12.83
C TYR A 155 2.24 -8.51 13.75
N GLY A 156 3.15 -9.42 14.13
CA GLY A 156 2.84 -10.53 15.03
C GLY A 156 2.27 -10.10 16.39
N ARG A 157 2.68 -8.94 16.93
CA ARG A 157 2.22 -8.43 18.23
C ARG A 157 0.86 -7.72 18.19
N VAL A 158 0.43 -7.28 17.01
CA VAL A 158 -0.82 -6.54 16.80
C VAL A 158 -1.84 -7.33 15.97
N ARG A 159 -1.44 -8.45 15.39
CA ARG A 159 -2.26 -9.29 14.51
C ARG A 159 -3.55 -9.73 15.21
N ASP A 160 -3.43 -10.30 16.40
CA ASP A 160 -4.57 -10.85 17.15
C ASP A 160 -5.57 -9.74 17.52
N ALA A 161 -5.04 -8.63 18.04
CA ALA A 161 -5.80 -7.42 18.37
C ALA A 161 -6.57 -6.86 17.15
N LEU A 162 -5.90 -6.69 16.01
CA LEU A 162 -6.53 -6.21 14.77
C LEU A 162 -7.51 -7.24 14.19
N GLY A 163 -7.22 -8.53 14.32
CA GLY A 163 -8.08 -9.62 13.89
C GLY A 163 -9.41 -9.64 14.64
N SER A 164 -9.41 -9.29 15.93
CA SER A 164 -10.63 -9.24 16.76
C SER A 164 -11.69 -8.22 16.29
N LEU A 165 -11.27 -7.17 15.57
CA LEU A 165 -12.15 -6.10 15.07
C LEU A 165 -12.66 -6.33 13.63
N GLY A 166 -12.02 -7.22 12.88
CA GLY A 166 -12.24 -7.39 11.44
C GLY A 166 -11.56 -6.32 10.56
N VAL A 167 -11.52 -6.58 9.25
CA VAL A 167 -10.68 -5.83 8.29
C VAL A 167 -11.05 -4.34 8.20
N ALA A 168 -12.34 -4.00 8.18
CA ALA A 168 -12.79 -2.62 7.97
C ALA A 168 -12.36 -1.68 9.10
N GLN A 169 -12.50 -2.13 10.35
CA GLN A 169 -12.08 -1.39 11.54
C GLN A 169 -10.54 -1.33 11.64
N ALA A 170 -9.86 -2.46 11.41
CA ALA A 170 -8.41 -2.50 11.36
C ALA A 170 -7.83 -1.50 10.34
N MET A 171 -8.40 -1.40 9.14
CA MET A 171 -7.98 -0.43 8.12
C MET A 171 -8.22 1.02 8.55
N THR A 172 -9.30 1.29 9.27
CA THR A 172 -9.60 2.63 9.80
C THR A 172 -8.55 3.05 10.83
N ILE A 173 -8.17 2.14 11.74
CA ILE A 173 -7.11 2.37 12.74
C ILE A 173 -5.76 2.59 12.06
N LEU A 174 -5.39 1.74 11.09
CA LEU A 174 -4.12 1.89 10.36
C LEU A 174 -4.06 3.18 9.55
N LYS A 175 -5.18 3.64 8.99
CA LYS A 175 -5.26 4.95 8.31
C LYS A 175 -5.12 6.11 9.29
N GLY A 176 -5.73 6.01 10.47
CA GLY A 176 -5.55 7.00 11.53
C GLY A 176 -4.09 7.10 11.98
N LEU A 177 -3.41 5.96 12.15
CA LEU A 177 -1.98 5.91 12.47
C LEU A 177 -1.12 6.57 11.39
N GLU A 178 -1.44 6.39 10.10
CA GLU A 178 -0.72 7.01 8.98
C GLU A 178 -0.78 8.55 9.04
N ASP A 179 -1.93 9.11 9.44
CA ASP A 179 -2.15 10.55 9.54
C ASP A 179 -1.29 11.20 10.64
N VAL A 180 -1.10 10.49 11.77
CA VAL A 180 -0.31 10.94 12.93
C VAL A 180 1.07 10.28 13.03
N ALA A 181 1.53 9.60 11.97
CA ALA A 181 2.71 8.73 12.00
C ALA A 181 4.00 9.42 12.50
N GLY A 182 4.16 10.71 12.21
CA GLY A 182 5.32 11.51 12.62
C GLY A 182 5.30 11.95 14.09
N GLU A 183 4.14 11.92 14.74
CA GLU A 183 3.97 12.32 16.15
C GLU A 183 4.03 11.12 17.11
N VAL A 184 3.73 9.91 16.60
CA VAL A 184 3.64 8.70 17.41
C VAL A 184 5.01 8.05 17.57
N SER A 185 5.52 8.00 18.82
CA SER A 185 6.82 7.38 19.13
C SER A 185 6.79 5.84 19.07
N ASP A 186 5.72 5.20 19.57
CA ASP A 186 5.52 3.75 19.47
C ASP A 186 4.20 3.42 18.75
N PRO A 187 4.27 3.02 17.46
CA PRO A 187 3.08 2.71 16.69
C PRO A 187 2.37 1.43 17.17
N ASN A 188 3.06 0.49 17.84
CA ASN A 188 2.41 -0.73 18.35
C ASN A 188 1.50 -0.39 19.54
N ALA A 189 1.96 0.47 20.46
CA ALA A 189 1.17 0.96 21.58
C ALA A 189 -0.06 1.76 21.11
N TYR A 190 0.10 2.60 20.07
CA TYR A 190 -1.00 3.32 19.46
C TYR A 190 -2.09 2.38 18.92
N ILE A 191 -1.69 1.35 18.16
CA ILE A 191 -2.63 0.38 17.59
C ILE A 191 -3.40 -0.35 18.70
N ARG A 192 -2.73 -0.83 19.76
CA ARG A 192 -3.39 -1.51 20.89
C ARG A 192 -4.41 -0.61 21.58
N THR A 193 -4.04 0.66 21.80
CA THR A 193 -4.92 1.66 22.42
C THR A 193 -6.15 1.94 21.55
N ALA A 194 -5.95 2.12 20.24
CA ALA A 194 -7.04 2.33 19.29
C ALA A 194 -7.96 1.11 19.18
N VAL A 195 -7.40 -0.11 19.23
CA VAL A 195 -8.18 -1.35 19.22
C VAL A 195 -9.04 -1.47 20.48
N ARG A 196 -8.45 -1.20 21.66
CA ARG A 196 -9.19 -1.19 22.93
C ARG A 196 -10.32 -0.16 22.91
N GLY A 197 -10.08 1.03 22.34
CA GLY A 197 -11.11 2.06 22.17
C GLY A 197 -12.24 1.68 21.19
N ALA A 198 -11.94 0.86 20.20
CA ALA A 198 -12.93 0.31 19.26
C ALA A 198 -13.70 -0.91 19.80
N GLY A 199 -13.44 -1.33 21.04
CA GLY A 199 -14.07 -2.49 21.68
C GLY A 199 -13.44 -3.85 21.32
N GLY A 200 -12.23 -3.84 20.75
CA GLY A 200 -11.49 -5.06 20.45
C GLY A 200 -10.82 -5.66 21.69
N SER A 201 -10.66 -6.98 21.69
CA SER A 201 -9.95 -7.67 22.77
C SER A 201 -8.45 -7.64 22.49
N VAL A 202 -7.70 -6.93 23.31
CA VAL A 202 -6.24 -7.01 23.31
C VAL A 202 -5.87 -8.05 24.34
N LEU A 203 -5.32 -9.19 23.90
CA LEU A 203 -4.59 -10.09 24.80
C LEU A 203 -3.37 -9.29 25.28
N ASP A 204 -3.56 -8.66 26.43
CA ASP A 204 -2.50 -8.09 27.24
C ASP A 204 -1.77 -9.30 27.81
N GLU A 205 -0.88 -9.89 27.00
CA GLU A 205 0.16 -10.75 27.53
C GLU A 205 0.86 -9.88 28.58
N PRO A 206 0.73 -10.19 29.89
CA PRO A 206 1.38 -9.41 30.91
C PRO A 206 2.84 -9.36 30.48
N PHE A 207 3.34 -8.15 30.25
CA PHE A 207 4.77 -7.97 30.12
C PHE A 207 5.30 -8.63 31.40
N GLU A 208 5.99 -9.77 31.26
CA GLU A 208 6.87 -10.25 32.30
C GLU A 208 7.94 -9.16 32.40
N ASP A 209 7.57 -8.10 33.10
CA ASP A 209 8.44 -7.09 33.65
C ASP A 209 9.39 -7.92 34.50
N GLY A 210 10.50 -8.33 33.88
CA GLY A 210 11.55 -9.06 34.54
C GLY A 210 11.82 -8.31 35.81
N GLU A 211 11.52 -8.98 36.93
CA GLU A 211 11.80 -8.56 38.29
C GLU A 211 13.24 -8.06 38.27
N GLY A 212 13.38 -6.74 38.15
CA GLY A 212 14.65 -6.08 38.26
C GLY A 212 15.05 -6.29 39.69
N GLU A 213 15.97 -7.23 39.90
CA GLU A 213 16.70 -7.45 41.13
C GLU A 213 16.88 -6.11 41.84
N GLU A 214 16.12 -5.94 42.92
CA GLU A 214 16.36 -4.96 43.94
C GLU A 214 17.79 -5.23 44.42
N GLN A 215 18.77 -4.49 43.89
CA GLN A 215 20.04 -4.33 44.57
C GLN A 215 19.74 -3.56 45.84
N GLU A 216 19.40 -4.35 46.86
CA GLU A 216 19.29 -4.00 48.26
C GLU A 216 20.56 -3.27 48.67
N ALA A 217 20.51 -1.94 48.57
CA ALA A 217 21.50 -1.05 49.12
C ALA A 217 21.37 -1.12 50.64
N ALA A 218 22.14 -2.02 51.25
CA ALA A 218 22.41 -2.03 52.68
C ALA A 218 23.05 -0.68 53.09
N GLN A 219 22.22 0.24 53.53
CA GLN A 219 22.61 1.47 54.20
C GLN A 219 22.12 1.39 55.65
N GLU A 220 22.81 0.60 56.47
CA GLU A 220 22.71 0.69 57.93
C GLU A 220 23.53 1.90 58.41
N GLN A 221 22.84 3.04 58.51
CA GLN A 221 23.13 4.04 59.54
C GLN A 221 22.04 3.90 60.60
N GLU A 222 22.42 3.60 61.84
CA GLU A 222 21.97 4.33 63.04
C GLU A 222 22.47 3.59 64.29
N GLY A 223 22.94 4.36 65.28
CA GLY A 223 23.29 3.81 66.59
C GLY A 223 24.30 4.64 67.35
N GLY A 224 24.12 5.96 67.40
CA GLY A 224 24.78 6.79 68.38
C GLY A 224 24.13 6.60 69.75
N GLU A 225 24.90 6.17 70.74
CA GLU A 225 24.63 6.35 72.16
C GLU A 225 25.95 6.71 72.86
N ASP A 226 26.23 8.02 72.91
CA ASP A 226 26.88 8.63 74.08
C ASP A 226 25.83 8.60 75.20
N PRO A 227 26.17 8.23 76.46
CA PRO A 227 26.84 9.23 77.29
C PRO A 227 27.72 8.70 78.46
N ALA A 228 28.46 9.67 79.02
CA ALA A 228 28.70 9.84 80.46
C ALA A 228 29.74 8.91 81.13
N GLU A 229 30.84 9.49 81.65
CA GLU A 229 30.98 9.88 83.07
C GLU A 229 31.39 8.64 83.90
N ALA A 230 32.51 8.55 84.62
CA ALA A 230 33.11 9.48 85.57
C ALA A 230 34.44 8.87 86.07
N ALA A 231 35.32 9.72 86.60
CA ALA A 231 36.30 9.50 87.69
C ALA A 231 37.28 8.30 87.60
N GLY A 232 38.60 8.46 87.62
CA GLY A 232 39.39 9.28 88.54
C GLY A 232 39.83 8.46 89.77
N GLN A 233 41.12 8.58 90.15
CA GLN A 233 41.79 8.09 91.38
C GLN A 233 42.22 6.61 91.35
N THR A 234 43.46 6.21 91.65
CA THR A 234 44.62 6.78 92.35
C THR A 234 45.89 6.06 91.93
#